data_AF-W7KQK2-F1
#
_entry.id   AF-W7KQK2-F1
#
_cell.length_a   1.000
_cell.length_b   1.000
_cell.length_c   1.000
_cell.angle_alpha   90.00
_cell.angle_beta   90.00
_cell.angle_gamma   90.00
#
_symmetry.space_group_name_H-M   'P 1'
#
loop_
_entity.id
_entity.type
_entity.pdbx_description
1 polymer ?
#
loop_
_entity_poly.entity_id
_entity_poly.type
_entity_poly.pdbx_seq_one_letter_code
_entity_poly.pdbx_strand_id
1 'polypeptide(L)' 'MRRITKSVANERYVEGQQVVIDEQTASISLLQRRLRIGFISAVMIMDRMEEEGVVGPYNGPLPREVLVKKHRSDN' A
#
# COMPACT_ATOMS: atom_id res chain seq x y z
N MET A 1 -4.87 20.26 8.40
CA MET A 1 -4.22 19.28 7.48
C MET A 1 -4.25 17.84 8.00
N ARG A 2 -3.75 17.54 9.22
CA ARG A 2 -3.47 16.16 9.68
C ARG A 2 -4.69 15.21 9.84
N ARG A 3 -5.90 15.71 10.08
CA ARG A 3 -7.10 14.86 10.23
C ARG A 3 -7.59 14.25 8.91
N ILE A 4 -7.59 15.03 7.84
CA ILE A 4 -8.16 14.61 6.55
C ILE A 4 -7.31 13.50 5.93
N THR A 5 -5.99 13.67 5.92
CA THR A 5 -5.08 12.70 5.31
C THR A 5 -5.13 11.33 5.96
N LYS A 6 -5.25 11.28 7.29
CA LYS A 6 -5.41 10.04 8.06
C LYS A 6 -6.76 9.37 7.78
N SER A 7 -7.84 10.15 7.65
CA SER A 7 -9.16 9.61 7.26
C SER A 7 -9.09 8.95 5.89
N VAL A 8 -8.56 9.68 4.89
CA VAL A 8 -8.40 9.17 3.52
C VAL A 8 -7.54 7.91 3.48
N ALA A 9 -6.42 7.90 4.21
CA ALA A 9 -5.53 6.73 4.28
C ALA A 9 -6.25 5.50 4.85
N ASN A 10 -7.03 5.68 5.92
CA ASN A 10 -7.80 4.60 6.53
C ASN A 10 -8.91 4.09 5.60
N GLU A 11 -9.67 4.98 4.97
CA GLU A 11 -10.75 4.65 4.04
C GLU A 11 -10.24 3.87 2.81
N ARG A 12 -9.02 4.18 2.34
CA ARG A 12 -8.42 3.58 1.14
C ARG A 12 -7.46 2.43 1.44
N TYR A 13 -7.25 2.09 2.71
CA TYR A 13 -6.26 1.08 3.10
C TYR A 13 -6.55 -0.29 2.48
N VAL A 14 -7.78 -0.78 2.61
CA VAL A 14 -8.19 -2.11 2.11
C VAL A 14 -8.03 -2.21 0.59
N GLU A 15 -8.44 -1.17 -0.12
CA GLU A 15 -8.28 -1.09 -1.58
C GLU A 15 -6.79 -1.06 -1.96
N GLY A 16 -5.97 -0.31 -1.22
CA GLY A 16 -4.52 -0.26 -1.43
C GLY A 16 -3.85 -1.61 -1.20
N GLN A 17 -4.24 -2.32 -0.14
CA GLN A 17 -3.72 -3.66 0.18
C GLN A 17 -3.98 -4.62 -0.97
N GLN A 18 -5.21 -4.63 -1.49
CA GLN A 18 -5.58 -5.46 -2.63
C GLN A 18 -4.75 -5.11 -3.88
N VAL A 19 -4.58 -3.81 -4.18
CA VAL A 19 -3.74 -3.36 -5.30
C VAL A 19 -2.31 -3.88 -5.18
N VAL A 20 -1.70 -3.76 -3.99
CA VAL A 20 -0.31 -4.21 -3.76
C VAL A 20 -0.18 -5.72 -3.90
N ILE A 21 -1.14 -6.48 -3.37
CA ILE A 21 -1.17 -7.95 -3.49
C ILE A 21 -1.39 -8.37 -4.94
N ASP A 22 -2.27 -7.72 -5.69
CA ASP A 22 -2.55 -8.09 -7.08
C ASP A 22 -1.39 -7.76 -8.03
N GLU A 23 -0.76 -6.59 -7.85
CA GLU A 23 0.34 -6.13 -8.69
C GLU A 23 1.70 -6.68 -8.24
N GLN A 24 1.76 -7.32 -7.07
CA GLN A 24 2.98 -7.83 -6.44
C GLN A 24 4.12 -6.78 -6.40
N THR A 25 3.74 -5.51 -6.31
CA THR A 25 4.64 -4.36 -6.29
C THR A 25 4.13 -3.35 -5.28
N ALA A 26 4.97 -2.93 -4.34
CA ALA A 26 4.61 -1.92 -3.34
C ALA A 26 5.38 -0.61 -3.56
N SER A 27 4.75 0.38 -4.20
CA SER A 27 5.33 1.72 -4.35
C SER A 27 4.31 2.83 -4.09
N ILE A 28 4.80 3.98 -3.60
CA ILE A 28 3.95 5.15 -3.32
C ILE A 28 3.24 5.63 -4.59
N SER A 29 3.95 5.68 -5.72
CA SER A 29 3.40 6.13 -7.00
C SER A 29 2.34 5.16 -7.58
N LEU A 30 2.43 3.87 -7.27
CA LEU A 30 1.36 2.90 -7.60
C LEU A 30 0.08 3.25 -6.83
N LEU A 31 0.18 3.41 -5.51
CA LEU A 31 -0.97 3.73 -4.65
C LEU A 31 -1.61 5.07 -5.04
N GLN A 32 -0.80 6.11 -5.31
CA GLN A 32 -1.31 7.41 -5.75
C GLN A 32 -2.15 7.30 -7.03
N ARG A 33 -1.68 6.56 -8.03
CA ARG A 33 -2.36 6.42 -9.32
C ARG A 33 -3.61 5.54 -9.23
N ARG A 34 -3.53 4.42 -8.51
CA ARG A 34 -4.64 3.45 -8.39
C ARG A 34 -5.77 3.98 -7.51
N LEU A 35 -5.44 4.60 -6.38
CA LEU A 35 -6.43 5.07 -5.39
C LEU A 35 -6.82 6.54 -5.59
N ARG A 36 -6.15 7.26 -6.50
CA ARG A 36 -6.30 8.71 -6.73
C ARG A 36 -6.14 9.54 -5.45
N ILE A 37 -5.12 9.20 -4.65
CA ILE A 37 -4.79 9.85 -3.38
C ILE A 37 -3.50 10.67 -3.44
N GLY A 38 -3.36 11.59 -2.50
CA GLY A 38 -2.13 12.38 -2.33
C GLY A 38 -0.98 11.58 -1.74
N PHE A 39 0.24 12.11 -1.90
CA PHE A 39 1.50 11.48 -1.45
C PHE A 39 1.47 11.05 0.02
N ILE A 40 1.08 11.93 0.94
CA ILE A 40 1.08 11.62 2.37
C ILE A 40 0.10 10.50 2.73
N SER A 41 -1.08 10.45 2.09
CA SER A 41 -2.02 9.34 2.31
C SER A 41 -1.45 8.01 1.80
N ALA A 42 -0.77 8.02 0.66
CA ALA A 42 -0.10 6.83 0.13
C ALA A 42 1.06 6.36 1.02
N VAL A 43 1.83 7.29 1.60
CA VAL A 43 2.88 6.97 2.59
C VAL A 43 2.27 6.34 3.84
N MET A 44 1.21 6.92 4.40
CA MET A 44 0.53 6.35 5.58
C MET A 44 -0.03 4.95 5.32
N ILE A 45 -0.57 4.69 4.12
CA ILE A 45 -1.02 3.36 3.72
C ILE A 45 0.18 2.40 3.66
N MET A 46 1.29 2.82 3.04
CA MET A 46 2.50 1.99 2.90
C MET A 46 3.13 1.66 4.25
N ASP A 47 3.24 2.64 5.16
CA ASP A 47 3.79 2.45 6.49
C ASP A 47 2.91 1.48 7.30
N ARG A 48 1.58 1.62 7.20
CA ARG A 48 0.65 0.68 7.84
C ARG A 48 0.77 -0.73 7.26
N MET A 49 0.99 -0.88 5.94
CA MET A 49 1.24 -2.19 5.33
C MET A 49 2.54 -2.82 5.85
N GLU A 50 3.58 -2.02 6.13
CA GLU A 50 4.82 -2.50 6.72
C GLU A 50 4.59 -2.95 8.16
N GLU A 51 3.89 -2.15 8.96
CA GLU A 51 3.50 -2.48 10.33
C GLU A 51 2.68 -3.79 10.42
N GLU A 52 1.78 -4.03 9.46
CA GLU A 52 0.96 -5.25 9.38
C GLU A 52 1.68 -6.43 8.70
N GLY A 53 2.93 -6.27 8.26
CA GLY A 53 3.71 -7.33 7.61
C GLY A 53 3.22 -7.71 6.20
N VAL A 54 2.49 -6.82 5.53
CA VAL A 54 2.04 -6.99 4.14
C VAL A 54 3.17 -6.68 3.17
N VAL A 55 3.96 -5.66 3.48
CA VAL A 55 5.13 -5.23 2.69
C VAL A 55 6.37 -5.24 3.57
N GLY A 56 7.52 -5.50 2.96
CA GLY A 56 8.82 -5.44 3.62
C GLY A 56 9.24 -4.01 3.96
N PRO A 57 10.39 -3.86 4.65
CA PRO A 57 10.89 -2.56 5.06
C PRO A 57 11.25 -1.67 3.87
N TYR A 58 11.36 -0.37 4.11
CA TYR A 58 11.83 0.58 3.10
C TYR A 58 13.24 0.22 2.60
N ASN A 59 13.38 0.02 1.29
CA ASN A 59 14.65 -0.35 0.64
C ASN A 59 15.10 0.70 -0.38
N GLY A 60 15.05 1.98 0.00
CA GLY A 60 15.48 3.08 -0.85
C GLY A 60 14.51 3.35 -2.02
N PRO A 61 15.01 3.67 -3.23
CA PRO A 61 14.16 4.08 -4.35
C PRO A 61 13.36 2.93 -4.99
N LEU A 62 13.65 1.68 -4.62
CA LEU A 62 13.01 0.51 -5.17
C LEU A 62 11.62 0.29 -4.56
N PRO A 63 10.69 -0.36 -5.29
CA PRO A 63 9.47 -0.87 -4.70
C PRO A 63 9.78 -1.78 -3.51
N ARG A 64 8.98 -1.68 -2.45
CA ARG A 64 9.10 -2.58 -1.30
C ARG A 64 8.66 -3.98 -1.72
N GLU A 65 9.26 -4.98 -1.07
CA GLU A 65 8.89 -6.38 -1.26
C GLU A 65 7.45 -6.59 -0.77
N VAL A 66 6.65 -7.35 -1.51
CA VAL A 66 5.31 -7.76 -1.06
C VAL A 66 5.44 -9.12 -0.39
N LEU A 67 5.14 -9.19 0.90
CA LEU A 67 5.33 -10.39 1.72
C LEU A 67 4.13 -11.35 1.63
N VAL A 68 2.97 -10.83 1.23
CA VAL A 68 1.74 -11.61 1.06
C VAL A 68 1.61 -12.08 -0.37
N LYS A 69 1.52 -13.38 -0.56
CA LYS A 69 1.24 -13.99 -1.86
C LYS A 69 -0.24 -13.90 -2.17
N LYS A 70 -0.58 -13.64 -3.43
CA LYS A 70 -1.94 -13.86 -3.93
C LYS A 70 -2.31 -15.30 -3.62
N HIS A 71 -3.39 -15.52 -2.86
CA HIS A 71 -3.95 -16.86 -2.72
C HIS A 71 -4.34 -17.32 -4.11
N ARG A 72 -3.47 -18.12 -4.73
CA ARG A 72 -3.80 -18.88 -5.92
C ARG A 72 -4.85 -19.87 -5.43
N SER A 73 -6.12 -19.59 -5.70
CA SER A 73 -7.14 -20.63 -5.75
C SER A 73 -6.73 -21.54 -6.90
N ASP A 74 -5.79 -22.43 -6.61
CA ASP A 74 -5.48 -23.58 -7.46
C ASP A 74 -6.74 -24.45 -7.43
N ASN A 75 -7.60 -24.27 -8.43
CA ASN A 75 -8.64 -25.22 -8.82
C ASN A 75 -8.29 -25.80 -10.18
#